data_AF-A0A9D7PSY6-F1
#
_entry.id   AF-A0A9D7PSY6-F1
#
_cell.length_a   1.000
_cell.length_b   1.000
_cell.length_c   1.000
_cell.angle_alpha   90.00
_cell.angle_beta   90.00
_cell.angle_gamma   90.00
#
_symmetry.space_group_name_H-M   'P 1'
#
loop_
_entity.id
_entity.type
_entity.pdbx_description
1 polymer ?
#
loop_
_entity_poly.entity_id
_entity_poly.type
_entity_poly.pdbx_seq_one_letter_code
_entity_poly.pdbx_strand_id
1 'polypeptide(L)'
;MHFEGKGKVFVFIIFMMFMETIMSTDTRYIKMINAPVVKPAAQTIESVLTDTIPFKERMGDFINDKTKNPIDIFPSTIKQKVEYDPETNQYVIYEKIGDEYYRTPTYMTFDEYMEWSAKEQEKNILTIWLELKLKKNQNQAR
;
A
#
# COMPACT_ATOMS: atom_id res chain seq x y z
N MET A 1 27.11 -24.92 -71.50
CA MET A 1 25.79 -25.00 -72.16
C MET A 1 25.23 -23.59 -72.26
N HIS A 2 25.08 -23.12 -73.48
CA HIS A 2 24.54 -21.82 -73.86
C HIS A 2 23.01 -21.93 -73.79
N PHE A 3 22.36 -21.23 -72.86
CA PHE A 3 20.90 -21.14 -72.81
C PHE A 3 20.47 -19.73 -73.23
N GLU A 4 19.93 -19.68 -74.44
CA GLU A 4 19.48 -18.51 -75.19
C GLU A 4 18.15 -17.94 -74.67
N GLY A 5 18.06 -16.61 -74.70
CA GLY A 5 16.83 -15.87 -74.99
C GLY A 5 15.78 -15.69 -73.89
N LYS A 6 15.25 -16.76 -73.27
CA LYS A 6 14.01 -16.67 -72.47
C LYS A 6 14.19 -16.83 -70.96
N GLY A 7 15.26 -17.50 -70.50
CA GLY A 7 15.55 -17.65 -69.07
C GLY A 7 16.13 -16.39 -68.39
N LYS A 8 16.83 -15.54 -69.15
CA LYS A 8 17.47 -14.33 -68.61
C LYS A 8 16.46 -13.23 -68.27
N VAL A 9 15.39 -13.08 -69.06
CA VAL A 9 14.32 -12.10 -68.80
C VAL A 9 13.54 -12.47 -67.54
N PHE A 10 13.29 -13.76 -67.32
CA PHE A 10 12.57 -14.24 -66.14
C PHE A 10 13.36 -14.05 -64.84
N VAL A 11 14.68 -14.28 -64.86
CA VAL A 11 15.57 -14.00 -63.73
C VAL A 11 15.70 -12.49 -63.47
N PHE A 12 15.70 -11.66 -64.51
CA PHE A 12 15.73 -10.20 -64.37
C PHE A 12 14.45 -9.64 -63.74
N ILE A 13 13.27 -10.18 -64.09
CA ILE A 13 11.98 -9.74 -63.52
C ILE A 13 11.87 -10.13 -62.04
N ILE A 14 12.32 -11.33 -61.66
CA ILE A 14 12.36 -11.75 -60.26
C ILE A 14 13.35 -10.90 -59.46
N PHE A 15 14.50 -10.55 -60.04
CA PHE A 15 15.48 -9.66 -59.41
C PHE A 15 14.98 -8.21 -59.28
N MET A 16 14.22 -7.71 -60.27
CA MET A 16 13.59 -6.38 -60.20
C MET A 16 12.47 -6.31 -59.16
N MET A 17 11.64 -7.36 -59.04
CA MET A 17 10.60 -7.42 -58.00
C MET A 17 11.16 -7.56 -56.58
N PHE A 18 12.35 -8.16 -56.43
CA PHE A 18 13.01 -8.25 -55.11
C PHE A 18 13.72 -6.95 -54.70
N MET A 19 14.00 -6.04 -55.64
CA MET A 19 14.64 -4.74 -55.36
C MET A 19 13.69 -3.69 -54.79
N GLU A 20 12.38 -3.79 -55.00
CA GLU A 20 11.40 -2.87 -54.39
C GLU A 20 11.21 -3.11 -52.87
N THR A 21 11.76 -4.20 -52.33
CA THR A 21 11.64 -4.52 -50.91
C THR A 21 12.78 -3.94 -50.05
N ILE A 22 13.87 -3.44 -50.64
CA ILE A 22 15.06 -3.03 -49.86
C ILE A 22 15.24 -1.50 -49.76
N MET A 23 14.50 -0.69 -50.53
CA MET A 23 14.53 0.78 -50.39
C MET A 23 13.14 1.39 -50.27
N SER A 24 12.34 0.89 -49.32
CA SER A 24 11.27 1.69 -48.73
C SER A 24 11.77 2.20 -47.37
N THR A 25 12.49 3.32 -47.37
CA THR A 25 12.68 4.09 -46.14
C THR A 25 11.36 4.77 -45.81
N ASP A 26 10.48 4.05 -45.11
CA ASP A 26 9.23 4.60 -44.60
C ASP A 26 9.55 5.76 -43.64
N THR A 27 9.53 6.97 -44.19
CA THR A 27 9.91 8.21 -43.51
C THR A 27 8.88 8.61 -42.43
N ARG A 28 7.84 7.79 -42.23
CA ARG A 28 6.84 7.93 -41.17
C ARG A 28 7.43 7.87 -39.77
N TYR A 29 8.53 7.15 -39.57
CA TYR A 29 9.21 7.10 -38.26
C TYR A 29 9.82 8.46 -37.87
N ILE A 30 10.43 9.18 -38.84
CA ILE A 30 11.05 10.49 -38.57
C ILE A 30 9.99 11.58 -38.33
N LYS A 31 8.79 11.43 -38.92
CA LYS A 31 7.69 12.39 -38.71
C LYS A 31 7.09 12.33 -37.29
N MET A 32 7.27 11.22 -36.58
CA MET A 32 6.70 11.01 -35.24
C MET A 32 7.57 11.59 -34.12
N ILE A 33 8.89 11.69 -34.31
CA ILE A 33 9.84 12.22 -33.32
C ILE A 33 9.84 13.75 -33.19
N ASN A 34 9.32 14.48 -34.20
CA ASN A 34 9.28 15.96 -34.22
C ASN A 34 7.87 16.54 -34.00
N ALA A 35 6.90 15.72 -33.59
CA ALA A 35 5.59 16.24 -33.21
C ALA A 35 5.73 17.15 -31.97
N PRO A 36 5.09 18.33 -31.93
CA PRO A 36 5.05 19.11 -30.70
C PRO A 36 4.40 18.23 -29.63
N VAL A 37 5.10 18.00 -28.52
CA VAL A 37 4.55 17.30 -27.36
C VAL A 37 3.31 18.08 -26.95
N VAL A 38 2.14 17.56 -27.31
CA VAL A 38 0.87 18.07 -26.82
C VAL A 38 0.94 17.82 -25.31
N LYS A 39 1.22 18.88 -24.54
CA LYS A 39 1.12 18.82 -23.09
C LYS A 39 -0.28 18.28 -22.81
N PRO A 40 -0.43 17.12 -22.13
CA PRO A 40 -1.74 16.68 -21.73
C PRO A 40 -2.32 17.83 -20.92
N ALA A 41 -3.44 18.39 -21.39
CA ALA A 41 -4.21 19.34 -20.60
C ALA A 41 -4.36 18.69 -19.23
N ALA A 42 -3.91 19.39 -18.18
CA ALA A 42 -3.99 18.90 -16.82
C ALA A 42 -5.41 18.38 -16.62
N GLN A 43 -5.56 17.06 -16.56
CA GLN A 43 -6.81 16.46 -16.15
C GLN A 43 -6.95 16.89 -14.70
N THR A 44 -7.82 17.86 -14.44
CA THR A 44 -8.38 18.04 -13.12
C THR A 44 -8.88 16.65 -12.74
N ILE A 45 -8.19 16.02 -11.78
CA ILE A 45 -8.64 14.77 -11.20
C ILE A 45 -9.95 15.14 -10.51
N GLU A 46 -11.07 15.00 -11.22
CA GLU A 46 -12.36 14.91 -10.57
C GLU A 46 -12.22 13.73 -9.61
N SER A 47 -12.21 14.04 -8.32
CA SER A 47 -12.28 13.04 -7.27
C SER A 47 -13.55 12.26 -7.53
N VAL A 48 -13.44 11.10 -8.18
CA VAL A 48 -14.47 10.08 -8.13
C VAL A 48 -14.65 9.82 -6.64
N LEU A 49 -15.75 10.32 -6.08
CA LEU A 49 -16.15 10.04 -4.72
C LEU A 49 -16.47 8.55 -4.68
N THR A 50 -15.44 7.73 -4.48
CA THR A 50 -15.61 6.34 -4.12
C THR A 50 -16.28 6.33 -2.76
N ASP A 51 -17.55 5.92 -2.71
CA ASP A 51 -18.36 5.73 -1.49
C ASP A 51 -17.72 4.69 -0.54
N THR A 52 -16.77 3.93 -1.05
CA THR A 52 -15.94 3.00 -0.27
C THR A 52 -14.76 3.73 0.36
N ILE A 53 -14.80 3.91 1.67
CA ILE A 53 -13.63 4.30 2.46
C ILE A 53 -12.54 3.24 2.22
N PRO A 54 -11.30 3.62 1.85
CA PRO A 54 -10.23 2.64 1.62
C PRO A 54 -9.97 1.87 2.92
N PHE A 55 -10.27 0.58 2.90
CA PHE A 55 -10.05 -0.30 4.04
C PHE A 55 -8.59 -0.74 4.03
N LYS A 56 -7.89 -0.49 5.13
CA LYS A 56 -6.61 -1.11 5.41
C LYS A 56 -6.78 -1.95 6.66
N GLU A 57 -6.85 -3.26 6.48
CA GLU A 57 -6.83 -4.17 7.60
C GLU A 57 -5.47 -4.04 8.31
N ARG A 58 -5.51 -3.97 9.63
CA ARG A 58 -4.32 -4.13 10.46
C ARG A 58 -3.98 -5.62 10.45
N MET A 59 -2.92 -5.96 9.73
CA MET A 59 -2.40 -7.33 9.60
C MET A 59 -1.37 -7.64 10.70
N GLY A 60 -0.84 -6.61 11.37
CA GLY A 60 0.12 -6.74 12.45
C GLY A 60 -0.49 -6.77 13.86
N ASP A 61 0.38 -6.93 14.84
CA ASP A 61 0.05 -6.85 16.26
C ASP A 61 -0.39 -5.43 16.69
N PHE A 62 -0.96 -5.30 17.89
CA PHE A 62 -1.50 -3.99 18.34
C PHE A 62 -0.41 -2.97 18.69
N ILE A 63 0.85 -3.41 18.74
CA ILE A 63 2.00 -2.64 19.20
C ILE A 63 2.68 -1.94 18.05
N ASN A 64 2.99 -2.71 17.01
CA ASN A 64 3.74 -2.26 15.85
C ASN A 64 2.80 -1.68 14.78
N ASP A 65 1.57 -2.19 14.69
CA ASP A 65 0.62 -1.72 13.69
C ASP A 65 -0.37 -0.70 14.26
N LYS A 66 -0.08 0.59 14.00
CA LYS A 66 -0.94 1.73 14.37
C LYS A 66 -2.03 2.01 13.34
N THR A 67 -2.24 1.13 12.36
CA THR A 67 -3.26 1.34 11.32
C THR A 67 -4.64 1.36 11.95
N LYS A 68 -5.33 2.49 11.86
CA LYS A 68 -6.69 2.69 12.37
C LYS A 68 -7.70 2.39 11.26
N ASN A 69 -8.44 1.29 11.38
CA ASN A 69 -9.50 0.95 10.45
C ASN A 69 -10.75 1.81 10.76
N PRO A 70 -11.31 2.54 9.79
CA PRO A 70 -12.54 3.32 9.99
C PRO A 70 -13.79 2.46 10.28
N ILE A 71 -13.77 1.17 9.96
CA ILE A 71 -14.84 0.21 10.25
C ILE A 71 -14.56 -0.59 11.53
N ASP A 72 -13.38 -0.45 12.18
CA ASP A 72 -13.16 -1.06 13.49
C ASP A 72 -14.21 -0.48 14.46
N ILE A 73 -15.25 -1.27 14.72
CA ILE A 73 -16.16 -1.08 15.84
C ILE A 73 -15.35 -1.43 17.08
N PHE A 74 -14.51 -0.50 17.52
CA PHE A 74 -13.87 -0.58 18.82
C PHE A 74 -15.00 -0.44 19.85
N PRO A 75 -15.43 -1.50 20.55
CA PRO A 75 -16.20 -1.26 21.76
C PRO A 75 -15.34 -0.39 22.67
N SER A 76 -15.97 0.49 23.43
CA SER A 76 -15.29 1.38 24.40
C SER A 76 -14.47 0.62 25.47
N THR A 77 -14.42 -0.71 25.41
CA THR A 77 -13.75 -1.57 26.38
C THR A 77 -13.19 -2.82 25.69
N ILE A 78 -12.16 -2.66 24.85
CA ILE A 78 -11.27 -3.78 24.52
C ILE A 78 -10.44 -4.06 25.77
N LYS A 79 -10.46 -5.31 26.26
CA LYS A 79 -9.66 -5.73 27.41
C LYS A 79 -8.42 -6.47 26.92
N GLN A 80 -7.26 -6.01 27.35
CA GLN A 80 -6.00 -6.72 27.12
C GLN A 80 -5.77 -7.70 28.28
N LYS A 81 -5.56 -8.98 27.96
CA LYS A 81 -5.15 -10.01 28.93
C LYS A 81 -3.71 -10.41 28.64
N VAL A 82 -2.85 -10.31 29.66
CA VAL A 82 -1.45 -10.74 29.58
C VAL A 82 -1.32 -12.10 30.25
N GLU A 83 -0.65 -13.03 29.61
CA GLU A 83 -0.39 -14.39 30.10
C GLU A 83 1.08 -14.74 29.87
N TYR A 84 1.74 -15.31 30.88
CA TYR A 84 3.15 -15.71 30.78
C TYR A 84 3.24 -17.18 30.37
N ASP A 85 4.01 -17.45 29.32
CA ASP A 85 4.34 -18.78 28.84
C ASP A 85 5.75 -19.18 29.33
N PRO A 86 5.86 -20.13 30.28
CA PRO A 86 7.14 -20.58 30.82
C PRO A 86 7.95 -21.45 29.85
N GLU A 87 7.33 -22.03 28.80
CA GLU A 87 8.04 -22.87 27.83
C GLU A 87 8.87 -22.02 26.88
N THR A 88 8.29 -20.90 26.43
CA THR A 88 8.92 -19.97 25.49
C THR A 88 9.56 -18.77 26.18
N ASN A 89 9.36 -18.58 27.49
CA ASN A 89 9.73 -17.39 28.26
C ASN A 89 9.16 -16.09 27.66
N GLN A 90 7.94 -16.15 27.13
CA GLN A 90 7.28 -15.04 26.47
C GLN A 90 6.00 -14.62 27.20
N TYR A 91 5.66 -13.35 27.06
CA TYR A 91 4.40 -12.76 27.47
C TYR A 91 3.48 -12.72 26.25
N VAL A 92 2.33 -13.37 26.36
CA VAL A 92 1.30 -13.42 25.33
C VAL A 92 0.19 -12.45 25.71
N ILE A 93 -0.06 -11.47 24.83
CA ILE A 93 -1.08 -10.45 25.04
C ILE A 93 -2.26 -10.73 24.11
N TYR A 94 -3.42 -10.96 24.71
CA TYR A 94 -4.69 -11.21 24.01
C TYR A 94 -5.59 -9.98 24.08
N GLU A 95 -6.17 -9.60 22.94
CA GLU A 95 -7.21 -8.57 22.87
C GLU A 95 -8.59 -9.26 22.90
N LYS A 96 -9.42 -8.96 23.90
CA LYS A 96 -10.77 -9.51 24.05
C LYS A 96 -11.85 -8.44 23.94
N ILE A 97 -12.97 -8.80 23.32
CA ILE A 97 -14.22 -8.04 23.30
C ILE A 97 -15.28 -8.89 23.98
N GLY A 98 -15.75 -8.45 25.16
CA GLY A 98 -16.59 -9.29 26.01
C GLY A 98 -15.83 -10.56 26.41
N ASP A 99 -16.30 -11.71 25.92
CA ASP A 99 -15.71 -13.02 26.18
C ASP A 99 -14.95 -13.60 24.97
N GLU A 100 -15.01 -12.94 23.81
CA GLU A 100 -14.43 -13.42 22.56
C GLU A 100 -13.05 -12.80 22.29
N TYR A 101 -12.16 -13.59 21.69
CA TYR A 101 -10.84 -13.13 21.25
C TYR A 101 -11.01 -12.32 19.98
N TYR A 102 -10.58 -11.06 20.02
CA TYR A 102 -10.79 -10.12 18.93
C TYR A 102 -9.81 -10.34 17.78
N ARG A 103 -8.54 -10.58 18.10
CA ARG A 103 -7.42 -10.58 17.14
C ARG A 103 -6.31 -11.55 17.53
N THR A 104 -5.35 -11.71 16.61
CA THR A 104 -4.12 -12.47 16.83
C THR A 104 -3.37 -11.96 18.06
N PRO A 105 -2.87 -12.87 18.92
CA PRO A 105 -2.12 -12.46 20.10
C PRO A 105 -0.75 -11.88 19.73
N THR A 106 -0.27 -10.99 20.57
CA THR A 106 1.10 -10.46 20.49
C THR A 106 2.00 -11.24 21.43
N TYR A 107 3.19 -11.60 20.96
CA TYR A 107 4.22 -12.25 21.77
C TYR A 107 5.34 -11.25 22.06
N MET A 108 5.76 -11.19 23.31
CA MET A 108 6.87 -10.35 23.75
C MET A 108 7.81 -11.12 24.64
N THR A 109 9.08 -10.79 24.60
CA THR A 109 10.04 -11.20 25.64
C THR A 109 9.80 -10.40 26.94
N PHE A 110 10.43 -10.83 28.03
CA PHE A 110 10.33 -10.12 29.31
C PHE A 110 10.76 -8.64 29.22
N ASP A 111 11.89 -8.37 28.56
CA ASP A 111 12.44 -7.02 28.44
C ASP A 111 11.50 -6.12 27.62
N GLU A 112 10.98 -6.64 26.50
CA GLU A 112 10.00 -5.93 25.66
C GLU A 112 8.71 -5.64 26.41
N TYR A 113 8.20 -6.62 27.17
CA TYR A 113 7.01 -6.43 28.00
C TYR A 113 7.22 -5.34 29.06
N MET A 114 8.39 -5.31 29.70
CA MET A 114 8.71 -4.32 30.72
C MET A 114 8.73 -2.90 30.15
N GLU A 115 9.39 -2.71 28.99
CA GLU A 115 9.43 -1.43 28.29
C GLU A 115 8.02 -1.01 27.81
N TRP A 116 7.25 -1.95 27.27
CA TRP A 116 5.87 -1.69 26.85
C TRP A 116 4.99 -1.26 28.02
N SER A 117 5.03 -2.00 29.14
CA SER A 117 4.25 -1.70 30.34
C SER A 117 4.59 -0.32 30.90
N ALA A 118 5.87 0.06 30.93
CA ALA A 118 6.30 1.39 31.36
C ALA A 118 5.69 2.49 30.48
N LYS A 119 5.77 2.34 29.15
CA LYS A 119 5.17 3.28 28.19
C LYS A 119 3.66 3.39 28.35
N GLU A 120 2.98 2.27 28.61
CA GLU A 120 1.53 2.26 28.77
C GLU A 120 1.08 2.96 30.07
N GLN A 121 1.83 2.77 31.16
CA GLN A 121 1.61 3.50 32.41
C GLN A 121 1.81 5.01 32.24
N GLU A 122 2.86 5.44 31.55
CA GLU A 122 3.09 6.85 31.26
C GLU A 122 1.92 7.47 30.51
N LYS A 123 1.43 6.81 29.45
CA LYS A 123 0.26 7.29 28.70
C LYS A 123 -0.97 7.43 29.60
N ASN A 124 -1.27 6.41 30.40
CA ASN A 124 -2.41 6.42 31.31
C ASN A 124 -2.31 7.58 32.32
N ILE A 125 -1.13 7.76 32.93
CA ILE A 125 -0.85 8.87 33.84
C ILE A 125 -1.09 10.22 33.13
N LEU A 126 -0.57 10.39 31.91
CA LEU A 126 -0.77 11.62 31.13
C LEU A 126 -2.25 11.88 30.84
N THR A 127 -3.01 10.84 30.49
CA THR A 127 -4.46 10.96 30.25
C THR A 127 -5.20 11.41 31.51
N ILE A 128 -4.91 10.81 32.67
CA ILE A 128 -5.48 11.21 33.95
C ILE A 128 -5.12 12.67 34.27
N TRP A 129 -3.86 13.06 34.09
CA TRP A 129 -3.42 14.45 34.31
C TRP A 129 -4.15 15.44 33.42
N LEU A 130 -4.37 15.11 32.14
CA LEU A 130 -5.12 15.94 31.21
C LEU A 130 -6.58 16.09 31.64
N GLU A 131 -7.22 15.00 32.04
CA GLU A 131 -8.60 15.03 32.53
C GLU A 131 -8.75 15.92 33.77
N LEU A 132 -7.80 15.83 34.71
CA LEU A 132 -7.77 16.68 35.91
C LEU A 132 -7.57 18.16 35.56
N LYS A 133 -6.69 18.47 34.59
CA LYS A 133 -6.49 19.85 34.12
C LYS A 133 -7.76 20.41 33.48
N LEU A 134 -8.45 19.63 32.66
CA LEU A 134 -9.71 20.04 32.02
C LEU A 134 -10.80 20.30 33.06
N LYS A 135 -10.97 19.40 34.05
CA LYS A 135 -11.93 19.57 35.15
C LYS A 135 -11.66 20.82 35.99
N LYS A 136 -10.40 21.11 36.30
CA LYS A 136 -10.03 22.34 37.03
C LYS A 136 -10.38 23.60 36.23
N ASN A 137 -10.08 23.63 34.93
CA ASN A 137 -10.35 24.80 34.09
C ASN A 137 -11.87 25.08 33.95
N GLN A 138 -12.69 24.04 33.77
CA GLN A 138 -14.15 24.18 33.68
C GLN A 138 -14.79 24.71 34.96
N ASN A 139 -14.24 24.32 36.13
CA ASN A 139 -14.71 24.80 37.42
C ASN A 139 -14.25 26.24 37.75
N GLN A 140 -13.24 26.76 37.05
CA GLN A 140 -12.79 28.15 37.18
C GLN A 140 -13.56 29.11 36.25
N ALA A 141 -14.25 28.58 35.23
CA ALA A 141 -15.05 29.34 34.28
C ALA A 141 -16.55 29.47 34.65
N ARG A 142 -16.94 28.93 35.82
CA ARG A 142 -18.27 29.07 36.43
C ARG A 142 -18.15 29.92 37.70
#